data_AF-A0A7Y4A4D2-F1
#
_entry.id   AF-A0A7Y4A4D2-F1
#
_cell.length_a   1.000
_cell.length_b   1.000
_cell.length_c   1.000
_cell.angle_alpha   90.00
_cell.angle_beta   90.00
_cell.angle_gamma   90.00
#
_symmetry.space_group_name_H-M   'P 1'
#
loop_
_entity.id
_entity.type
_entity.pdbx_description
1 polymer ?
#
loop_
_entity_poly.entity_id
_entity_poly.type
_entity_poly.pdbx_seq_one_letter_code
_entity_poly.pdbx_strand_id
1 'polypeptide(L)'
;MIWHYIVTITAATMITLPFPVNSAHCEEKTWNRYLKLQQEVDFNYNVHAHRFNQLLHVYQTRPLLSKEFSQQEIATLWQSNNSIHTERMDAQLAASKTLLGHIQQESKAIEPLTEKVSELQSKWIEISKHCASSEHKVNMITSLNYAQLSQALIADIHTLLRQLAVIESGYIQEIEALVNTKPTPQD
;
A
#
# COMPACT_ATOMS: atom_id res chain seq x y z
N MET A 1 21.35 -85.17 -22.53
CA MET A 1 21.88 -83.94 -23.14
C MET A 1 20.84 -82.87 -22.99
N ILE A 2 21.13 -81.94 -22.09
CA ILE A 2 20.32 -80.78 -21.74
C ILE A 2 20.60 -79.75 -22.82
N TRP A 3 19.56 -79.18 -23.46
CA TRP A 3 19.65 -77.77 -23.81
C TRP A 3 18.27 -77.11 -23.80
N HIS A 4 18.11 -76.22 -22.83
CA HIS A 4 16.97 -75.33 -22.69
C HIS A 4 17.15 -74.16 -23.67
N TYR A 5 16.13 -73.91 -24.50
CA TYR A 5 16.01 -72.64 -25.22
C TYR A 5 15.59 -71.56 -24.22
N ILE A 6 16.57 -70.80 -23.72
CA ILE A 6 16.32 -69.58 -22.97
C ILE A 6 15.95 -68.50 -23.97
N VAL A 7 14.67 -68.17 -24.02
CA VAL A 7 14.14 -66.94 -24.61
C VAL A 7 14.56 -65.78 -23.70
N THR A 8 15.68 -65.13 -23.99
CA THR A 8 16.01 -63.84 -23.36
C THR A 8 15.35 -62.73 -24.17
N ILE A 9 14.12 -62.36 -23.80
CA ILE A 9 13.59 -61.04 -24.13
C ILE A 9 14.34 -60.08 -23.21
N THR A 10 15.39 -59.45 -23.73
CA THR A 10 16.02 -58.29 -23.11
C THR A 10 14.99 -57.16 -23.14
N ALA A 11 14.16 -57.09 -22.10
CA ALA A 11 13.41 -55.89 -21.80
C ALA A 11 14.45 -54.80 -21.51
N ALA A 12 14.77 -54.00 -22.53
CA ALA A 12 15.39 -52.71 -22.33
C ALA A 12 14.37 -51.87 -21.57
N THR A 13 14.37 -52.00 -20.25
CA THR A 13 13.80 -51.02 -19.35
C THR A 13 14.56 -49.73 -19.63
N MET A 14 14.02 -48.90 -20.54
CA MET A 14 14.30 -47.48 -20.51
C MET A 14 13.96 -47.04 -19.09
N ILE A 15 14.99 -46.91 -18.26
CA ILE A 15 14.91 -46.09 -17.06
C ILE A 15 14.77 -44.67 -17.63
N THR A 16 13.55 -44.29 -17.98
CA THR A 16 13.19 -42.90 -18.08
C THR A 16 13.26 -42.39 -16.64
N LEU A 17 14.47 -41.97 -16.23
CA LEU A 17 14.58 -41.12 -15.06
C LEU A 17 13.59 -39.98 -15.30
N PRO A 18 12.60 -39.75 -14.42
CA PRO A 18 11.80 -38.55 -14.54
C PRO A 18 12.80 -37.41 -14.38
N PHE A 19 13.11 -36.75 -15.50
CA PHE A 19 13.72 -35.43 -15.43
C PHE A 19 12.83 -34.64 -14.47
N PRO A 20 13.40 -33.92 -13.47
CA PRO A 20 12.59 -33.03 -12.66
C PRO A 20 11.98 -32.03 -13.62
N VAL A 21 10.74 -32.29 -14.03
CA VAL A 21 9.93 -31.38 -14.82
C VAL A 21 9.80 -30.20 -13.90
N ASN A 22 10.51 -29.10 -14.25
CA ASN A 22 10.56 -27.83 -13.55
C ASN A 22 9.37 -27.71 -12.60
N SER A 23 9.53 -28.09 -11.34
CA SER A 23 8.55 -27.87 -10.28
C SER A 23 9.04 -26.78 -9.34
N ALA A 24 10.13 -26.11 -9.70
CA ALA A 24 10.83 -25.09 -8.93
C ALA A 24 9.91 -23.97 -8.42
N HIS A 25 8.79 -23.68 -9.08
CA HIS A 25 7.83 -22.68 -8.60
C HIS A 25 6.77 -23.24 -7.64
N CYS A 26 6.57 -24.56 -7.60
CA CYS A 26 5.75 -25.24 -6.60
C CYS A 26 6.58 -25.75 -5.41
N GLU A 27 7.90 -25.65 -5.50
CA GLU A 27 8.81 -25.98 -4.40
C GLU A 27 8.68 -25.00 -3.24
N GLU A 28 8.86 -25.54 -2.04
CA GLU A 28 8.75 -24.84 -0.76
C GLU A 28 9.60 -23.55 -0.72
N LYS A 29 10.81 -23.58 -1.29
CA LYS A 29 11.72 -22.43 -1.25
C LYS A 29 11.15 -21.22 -2.01
N THR A 30 10.63 -21.45 -3.21
CA THR A 30 10.05 -20.39 -4.04
C THR A 30 8.76 -19.88 -3.40
N TRP A 31 7.92 -20.80 -2.92
CA TRP A 31 6.71 -20.47 -2.18
C TRP A 31 6.98 -19.57 -0.97
N ASN A 32 7.88 -20.00 -0.09
CA ASN A 32 8.21 -19.29 1.14
C ASN A 32 8.80 -17.90 0.88
N ARG A 33 9.55 -17.73 -0.22
CA ARG A 33 10.04 -16.42 -0.65
C ARG A 33 8.89 -15.46 -0.92
N TYR A 34 7.93 -15.85 -1.76
CA TYR A 34 6.82 -14.97 -2.13
C TYR A 34 5.81 -14.78 -1.00
N LEU A 35 5.62 -15.79 -0.15
CA LEU A 35 4.84 -15.65 1.07
C LEU A 35 5.45 -14.60 2.01
N LYS A 36 6.77 -14.60 2.19
CA LYS A 36 7.45 -13.58 3.00
C LYS A 36 7.28 -12.18 2.42
N LEU A 37 7.38 -12.04 1.10
CA LEU A 37 7.13 -10.76 0.43
C LEU A 37 5.68 -10.30 0.59
N GLN A 38 4.71 -11.23 0.55
CA GLN A 38 3.30 -10.94 0.82
C GLN A 38 3.11 -10.38 2.22
N GLN A 39 3.68 -11.04 3.23
CA GLN A 39 3.61 -10.59 4.62
C GLN A 39 4.25 -9.21 4.80
N GLU A 40 5.35 -8.93 4.10
CA GLU A 40 6.03 -7.63 4.16
C GLU A 40 5.16 -6.52 3.58
N VAL A 41 4.53 -6.72 2.42
CA VAL A 41 3.65 -5.69 1.83
C VAL A 41 2.37 -5.49 2.65
N ASP A 42 1.79 -6.56 3.20
CA ASP A 42 0.62 -6.49 4.08
C ASP A 42 0.95 -5.71 5.36
N PHE A 43 2.10 -6.02 5.98
CA PHE A 43 2.58 -5.30 7.16
C PHE A 43 2.82 -3.83 6.86
N ASN A 44 3.50 -3.52 5.75
CA ASN A 44 3.82 -2.14 5.39
C ASN A 44 2.56 -1.32 5.13
N TYR A 45 1.59 -1.87 4.39
CA TYR A 45 0.28 -1.25 4.22
C TYR A 45 -0.40 -0.98 5.57
N ASN A 46 -0.43 -1.97 6.48
CA ASN A 46 -1.07 -1.82 7.77
C ASN A 46 -0.43 -0.72 8.65
N VAL A 47 0.89 -0.54 8.57
CA VAL A 47 1.59 0.58 9.24
C VAL A 47 1.08 1.91 8.72
N HIS A 48 0.97 2.07 7.40
CA HIS A 48 0.46 3.30 6.77
C HIS A 48 -1.02 3.54 7.06
N ALA A 49 -1.86 2.50 6.99
CA ALA A 49 -3.27 2.59 7.34
C ALA A 49 -3.46 2.99 8.81
N HIS A 50 -2.63 2.49 9.73
CA HIS A 50 -2.66 2.90 11.12
C HIS A 50 -2.32 4.39 11.31
N ARG A 51 -1.26 4.88 10.65
CA ARG A 51 -0.87 6.30 10.67
C ARG A 51 -1.96 7.19 10.09
N PHE A 52 -2.59 6.76 9.00
CA PHE A 52 -3.73 7.47 8.43
C PHE A 52 -4.90 7.55 9.43
N ASN A 53 -5.22 6.46 10.13
CA ASN A 53 -6.30 6.50 11.12
C ASN A 53 -6.00 7.49 12.27
N GLN A 54 -4.74 7.59 12.70
CA GLN A 54 -4.32 8.59 13.68
C GLN A 54 -4.47 10.02 13.12
N LEU A 55 -4.02 10.26 11.89
CA LEU A 55 -4.19 11.53 11.19
C LEU A 55 -5.66 11.92 11.04
N LEU A 56 -6.50 10.97 10.61
CA LEU A 56 -7.93 11.17 10.43
C LEU A 56 -8.60 11.59 11.73
N HIS A 57 -8.23 10.96 12.85
CA HIS A 57 -8.72 11.35 14.16
C HIS A 57 -8.35 12.79 14.51
N VAL A 58 -7.10 13.20 14.26
CA VAL A 58 -6.67 14.60 14.46
C VAL A 58 -7.46 15.56 13.57
N TYR A 59 -7.64 15.21 12.30
CA TYR A 59 -8.38 16.02 11.33
C TYR A 59 -9.87 16.18 11.69
N GLN A 60 -10.49 15.14 12.26
CA GLN A 60 -11.89 15.18 12.68
C GLN A 60 -12.10 15.92 14.01
N THR A 61 -11.12 15.91 14.89
CA THR A 61 -11.23 16.51 16.23
C THR A 61 -10.74 17.95 16.30
N ARG A 62 -9.89 18.37 15.37
CA ARG A 62 -9.41 19.75 15.27
C ARG A 62 -10.12 20.48 14.13
N PRO A 63 -11.10 21.35 14.42
CA PRO A 63 -11.79 22.10 13.39
C PRO A 63 -10.80 23.03 12.67
N LEU A 64 -10.88 23.06 11.35
CA LEU A 64 -10.16 24.02 10.50
C LEU A 64 -10.95 25.32 10.47
N LEU A 65 -10.28 26.46 10.63
CA LEU A 65 -10.96 27.76 10.65
C LEU A 65 -11.66 28.05 9.32
N SER A 66 -11.05 27.67 8.21
CA SER A 66 -11.61 27.74 6.85
C SER A 66 -12.92 26.98 6.65
N LYS A 67 -13.24 26.02 7.53
CA LYS A 67 -14.50 25.27 7.47
C LYS A 67 -15.61 25.88 8.33
N GLU A 68 -15.22 26.56 9.41
CA GLU A 68 -16.16 27.11 10.39
C GLU A 68 -16.46 28.59 10.16
N PHE A 69 -15.55 29.31 9.52
CA PHE A 69 -15.60 30.76 9.38
C PHE A 69 -15.41 31.20 7.92
N SER A 70 -16.11 32.27 7.54
CA SER A 70 -15.87 32.99 6.30
C SER A 70 -14.51 33.70 6.31
N GLN A 71 -13.99 34.03 5.13
CA GLN A 71 -12.74 34.78 5.02
C GLN A 71 -12.79 36.13 5.76
N GLN A 72 -13.93 36.84 5.75
CA GLN A 72 -14.09 38.08 6.49
C GLN A 72 -14.01 37.88 8.02
N GLU A 73 -14.60 36.80 8.54
CA GLU A 73 -14.52 36.47 9.96
C GLU A 73 -13.09 36.09 10.37
N ILE A 74 -12.40 35.30 9.54
CA ILE A 74 -10.97 34.97 9.73
C ILE A 74 -10.10 36.23 9.71
N ALA A 75 -10.35 37.17 8.79
CA ALA A 75 -9.64 38.46 8.75
C ALA A 75 -9.91 39.30 10.01
N THR A 76 -11.14 39.28 10.53
CA THR A 76 -11.50 39.98 11.76
C THR A 76 -10.75 39.41 12.97
N LEU A 77 -10.54 38.09 13.03
CA LEU A 77 -9.73 37.46 14.08
C LEU A 77 -8.27 37.94 14.05
N TRP A 78 -7.68 38.06 12.86
CA TRP A 78 -6.32 38.60 12.71
C TRP A 78 -6.20 40.07 13.13
N GLN A 79 -7.19 40.88 12.76
CA GLN A 79 -7.21 42.33 13.02
C GLN A 79 -7.73 42.68 14.41
N SER A 80 -8.15 41.68 15.19
CA SER A 80 -8.50 41.91 16.58
C SER A 80 -7.26 42.46 17.30
N ASN A 81 -7.43 43.53 18.08
CA ASN A 81 -6.34 44.15 18.84
C ASN A 81 -5.95 43.30 20.07
N ASN A 82 -6.03 41.97 19.94
CA ASN A 82 -5.83 40.97 20.96
C ASN A 82 -4.70 40.04 20.54
N SER A 83 -3.55 40.19 21.18
CA SER A 83 -2.33 39.41 20.89
C SER A 83 -2.53 37.90 20.99
N ILE A 84 -3.45 37.42 21.85
CA ILE A 84 -3.76 35.99 21.99
C ILE A 84 -4.41 35.45 20.71
N HIS A 85 -5.25 36.23 20.04
CA HIS A 85 -5.86 35.81 18.79
C HIS A 85 -4.80 35.70 17.69
N THR A 86 -3.95 36.72 17.53
CA THR A 86 -2.85 36.68 16.56
C THR A 86 -1.92 35.48 16.80
N GLU A 87 -1.52 35.23 18.05
CA GLU A 87 -0.65 34.09 18.40
C GLU A 87 -1.30 32.74 18.04
N ARG A 88 -2.59 32.57 18.35
CA ARG A 88 -3.34 31.35 18.00
C ARG A 88 -3.47 31.15 16.50
N MET A 89 -3.71 32.22 15.75
CA MET A 89 -3.81 32.17 14.30
C MET A 89 -2.47 31.80 13.66
N ASP A 90 -1.36 32.35 14.16
CA ASP A 90 -0.02 31.96 13.73
C ASP A 90 0.31 30.51 14.08
N ALA A 91 -0.06 30.05 15.28
CA ALA A 91 0.10 28.66 15.68
C ALA A 91 -0.71 27.70 14.81
N GLN A 92 -1.96 28.03 14.48
CA GLN A 92 -2.81 27.25 13.58
C GLN A 92 -2.22 27.16 12.18
N LEU A 93 -1.72 28.29 11.64
CA LEU A 93 -1.08 28.33 10.33
C LEU A 93 0.19 27.47 10.30
N ALA A 94 1.04 27.57 11.32
CA ALA A 94 2.25 26.76 11.44
C ALA A 94 1.92 25.26 11.54
N ALA A 95 0.97 24.89 12.41
CA ALA A 95 0.53 23.50 12.58
C ALA A 95 -0.04 22.92 11.27
N SER A 96 -0.85 23.71 10.54
CA SER A 96 -1.43 23.30 9.25
C SER A 96 -0.35 23.04 8.20
N LYS A 97 0.68 23.91 8.11
CA LYS A 97 1.82 23.70 7.21
C LYS A 97 2.62 22.45 7.55
N THR A 98 2.91 22.23 8.84
CA THR A 98 3.62 21.03 9.30
C THR A 98 2.85 19.78 8.93
N LEU A 99 1.54 19.77 9.20
CA LEU A 99 0.70 18.60 8.95
C LEU A 99 0.53 18.32 7.45
N LEU A 100 0.40 19.37 6.63
CA LEU A 100 0.43 19.26 5.16
C LEU A 100 1.72 18.57 4.69
N GLY A 101 2.88 18.97 5.22
CA GLY A 101 4.16 18.34 4.91
C GLY A 101 4.21 16.86 5.28
N HIS A 102 3.68 16.48 6.46
CA HIS A 102 3.61 15.08 6.87
C HIS A 102 2.68 14.25 5.97
N ILE A 103 1.52 14.80 5.57
CA ILE A 103 0.58 14.14 4.65
C ILE A 103 1.26 13.86 3.31
N GLN A 104 1.95 14.85 2.76
CA GLN A 104 2.67 14.70 1.48
C GLN A 104 3.80 13.68 1.56
N GLN A 105 4.52 13.63 2.69
CA GLN A 105 5.54 12.62 2.90
C GLN A 105 4.94 11.21 3.00
N GLU A 106 3.82 11.07 3.70
CA GLU A 106 3.13 9.79 3.85
C GLU A 106 2.59 9.29 2.50
N SER A 107 1.95 10.14 1.70
CA SER A 107 1.51 9.80 0.34
C SER A 107 2.66 9.29 -0.53
N LYS A 108 3.80 10.01 -0.54
CA LYS A 108 5.00 9.60 -1.29
C LYS A 108 5.59 8.27 -0.82
N ALA A 109 5.45 7.93 0.46
CA ALA A 109 5.91 6.65 0.99
C ALA A 109 5.00 5.48 0.58
N ILE A 110 3.70 5.74 0.44
CA ILE A 110 2.68 4.74 0.06
C ILE A 110 2.67 4.48 -1.45
N GLU A 111 2.85 5.51 -2.29
CA GLU A 111 2.76 5.42 -3.75
C GLU A 111 3.52 4.22 -4.37
N PRO A 112 4.78 3.91 -4.00
CA PRO A 112 5.52 2.79 -4.56
C PRO A 112 4.98 1.41 -4.16
N LEU A 113 4.12 1.32 -3.14
CA LEU A 113 3.55 0.03 -2.70
C LEU A 113 2.67 -0.59 -3.77
N THR A 114 1.93 0.21 -4.53
CA THR A 114 1.07 -0.30 -5.62
C THR A 114 1.87 -1.12 -6.63
N GLU A 115 3.03 -0.61 -7.05
CA GLU A 115 3.90 -1.30 -8.01
C GLU A 115 4.44 -2.61 -7.43
N LYS A 116 4.96 -2.57 -6.20
CA LYS A 116 5.47 -3.77 -5.49
C LYS A 116 4.40 -4.86 -5.36
N VAL A 117 3.17 -4.48 -5.01
CA VAL A 117 2.06 -5.43 -4.86
C VAL A 117 1.61 -5.96 -6.23
N SER A 118 1.66 -5.14 -7.29
CA SER A 118 1.34 -5.56 -8.66
C SER A 118 2.35 -6.57 -9.21
N GLU A 119 3.63 -6.38 -8.93
CA GLU A 119 4.68 -7.36 -9.25
C GLU A 119 4.44 -8.68 -8.51
N LEU A 120 4.12 -8.60 -7.20
CA LEU A 120 3.84 -9.78 -6.39
C LEU A 120 2.59 -10.54 -6.86
N GLN A 121 1.52 -9.82 -7.20
CA GLN A 121 0.32 -10.39 -7.83
C GLN A 121 0.69 -11.18 -9.08
N SER A 122 1.49 -10.57 -9.97
CA SER A 122 1.93 -11.21 -11.21
C SER A 122 2.72 -12.49 -10.93
N LYS A 123 3.56 -12.50 -9.89
CA LYS A 123 4.29 -13.69 -9.45
C LYS A 123 3.39 -14.78 -8.89
N TRP A 124 2.37 -14.43 -8.12
CA TRP A 124 1.38 -15.40 -7.67
C TRP A 124 0.58 -16.02 -8.82
N ILE A 125 0.24 -15.24 -9.84
CA ILE A 125 -0.40 -15.75 -11.08
C ILE A 125 0.53 -16.72 -11.82
N GLU A 126 1.82 -16.38 -11.93
CA GLU A 126 2.84 -17.22 -12.56
C GLU A 126 2.97 -18.58 -11.85
N ILE A 127 3.06 -18.56 -10.52
CA ILE A 127 3.11 -19.78 -9.67
C ILE A 127 1.84 -20.62 -9.87
N SER A 128 0.67 -19.99 -9.87
CA SER A 128 -0.61 -20.70 -10.03
C SER A 128 -0.67 -21.45 -11.37
N LYS A 129 -0.31 -20.77 -12.47
CA LYS A 129 -0.26 -21.39 -13.81
C LYS A 129 0.71 -22.56 -13.86
N HIS A 130 1.89 -22.40 -13.26
CA HIS A 130 2.89 -23.45 -13.23
C HIS A 130 2.45 -24.66 -12.40
N CYS A 131 1.88 -24.44 -11.22
CA CYS A 131 1.37 -25.53 -10.38
C CYS A 131 0.14 -26.21 -10.96
N ALA A 132 -0.65 -25.52 -11.80
CA ALA A 132 -1.67 -26.15 -12.61
C ALA A 132 -1.06 -27.16 -13.61
N SER A 133 0.01 -26.77 -14.31
CA SER A 133 0.69 -27.64 -15.29
C SER A 133 1.42 -28.84 -14.69
N SER A 134 1.82 -28.74 -13.41
CA SER A 134 2.50 -29.81 -12.67
C SER A 134 1.56 -30.60 -11.74
N GLU A 135 0.25 -30.50 -11.94
CA GLU A 135 -0.81 -31.20 -11.19
C GLU A 135 -0.84 -30.93 -9.66
N HIS A 136 -0.18 -29.88 -9.19
CA HIS A 136 -0.17 -29.44 -7.79
C HIS A 136 -1.37 -28.53 -7.48
N LYS A 137 -2.57 -29.12 -7.44
CA LYS A 137 -3.86 -28.39 -7.32
C LYS A 137 -3.97 -27.47 -6.09
N VAL A 138 -3.46 -27.90 -4.93
CA VAL A 138 -3.52 -27.08 -3.70
C VAL A 138 -2.70 -25.80 -3.87
N ASN A 139 -1.48 -25.92 -4.37
CA ASN A 139 -0.59 -24.78 -4.60
C ASN A 139 -1.15 -23.86 -5.69
N MET A 140 -1.76 -24.43 -6.75
CA MET A 140 -2.47 -23.66 -7.78
C MET A 140 -3.58 -22.78 -7.20
N ILE A 141 -4.48 -23.37 -6.40
CA ILE A 141 -5.61 -22.65 -5.80
C ILE A 141 -5.10 -21.59 -4.82
N THR A 142 -4.15 -21.96 -3.98
CA THR A 142 -3.66 -21.08 -2.91
C THR A 142 -2.89 -19.88 -3.49
N SER A 143 -2.04 -20.10 -4.50
CA SER A 143 -1.36 -18.99 -5.18
C SER A 143 -2.33 -18.08 -5.94
N LEU A 144 -3.38 -18.63 -6.55
CA LEU A 144 -4.43 -17.81 -7.16
C LEU A 144 -5.16 -16.94 -6.11
N ASN A 145 -5.43 -17.49 -4.93
CA ASN A 145 -5.99 -16.73 -3.82
C ASN A 145 -5.05 -15.59 -3.38
N TYR A 146 -3.75 -15.83 -3.28
CA TYR A 146 -2.80 -14.75 -2.99
C TYR A 146 -2.78 -13.67 -4.07
N ALA A 147 -2.87 -14.03 -5.35
CA ALA A 147 -3.01 -13.03 -6.41
C ALA A 147 -4.27 -12.16 -6.25
N GLN A 148 -5.39 -12.75 -5.81
CA GLN A 148 -6.62 -12.00 -5.52
C GLN A 148 -6.47 -11.09 -4.30
N LEU A 149 -5.78 -11.55 -3.25
CA LEU A 149 -5.45 -10.73 -2.09
C LEU A 149 -4.55 -9.54 -2.46
N SER A 150 -3.52 -9.76 -3.28
CA SER A 150 -2.69 -8.66 -3.81
C SER A 150 -3.53 -7.66 -4.62
N GLN A 151 -4.49 -8.13 -5.41
CA GLN A 151 -5.40 -7.26 -6.17
C GLN A 151 -6.27 -6.38 -5.26
N ALA A 152 -6.80 -6.96 -4.17
CA ALA A 152 -7.57 -6.23 -3.18
C ALA A 152 -6.70 -5.19 -2.47
N LEU A 153 -5.48 -5.57 -2.07
CA LEU A 153 -4.52 -4.67 -1.44
C LEU A 153 -4.17 -3.46 -2.33
N ILE A 154 -4.03 -3.64 -3.65
CA ILE A 154 -3.86 -2.53 -4.59
C ILE A 154 -5.03 -1.54 -4.52
N ALA A 155 -6.26 -2.04 -4.48
CA ALA A 155 -7.45 -1.21 -4.38
C ALA A 155 -7.52 -0.46 -3.03
N ASP A 156 -7.08 -1.12 -1.95
CA ASP A 156 -7.01 -0.54 -0.62
C ASP A 156 -5.94 0.56 -0.54
N ILE A 157 -4.77 0.36 -1.15
CA ILE A 157 -3.72 1.39 -1.29
C ILE A 157 -4.25 2.62 -2.04
N HIS A 158 -4.94 2.43 -3.16
CA HIS A 158 -5.54 3.55 -3.91
C HIS A 158 -6.62 4.27 -3.11
N THR A 159 -7.37 3.55 -2.28
CA THR A 159 -8.37 4.16 -1.40
C THR A 159 -7.71 5.00 -0.33
N LEU A 160 -6.65 4.49 0.29
CA LEU A 160 -5.85 5.21 1.28
C LEU A 160 -5.26 6.51 0.70
N LEU A 161 -4.65 6.45 -0.48
CA LEU A 161 -4.11 7.63 -1.17
C LEU A 161 -5.18 8.68 -1.49
N ARG A 162 -6.36 8.25 -1.97
CA ARG A 162 -7.49 9.18 -2.21
C ARG A 162 -7.96 9.85 -0.92
N GLN A 163 -8.03 9.10 0.18
CA GLN A 163 -8.44 9.65 1.47
C GLN A 163 -7.41 10.65 2.02
N LEU A 164 -6.10 10.37 1.85
CA LEU A 164 -5.03 11.31 2.18
C LEU A 164 -5.16 12.60 1.36
N ALA A 165 -5.43 12.51 0.05
CA ALA A 165 -5.60 13.68 -0.80
C ALA A 165 -6.77 14.59 -0.38
N VAL A 166 -7.86 14.01 0.16
CA VAL A 166 -8.98 14.79 0.73
C VAL A 166 -8.53 15.60 1.95
N ILE A 167 -7.78 14.97 2.87
CA ILE A 167 -7.25 15.65 4.05
C ILE A 167 -6.23 16.73 3.64
N GLU A 168 -5.36 16.40 2.69
CA GLU A 168 -4.38 17.33 2.10
C GLU A 168 -5.05 18.59 1.57
N SER A 169 -6.07 18.43 0.72
CA SER A 169 -6.81 19.55 0.14
C SER A 169 -7.44 20.44 1.22
N GLY A 170 -7.96 19.86 2.30
CA GLY A 170 -8.47 20.62 3.44
C GLY A 170 -7.41 21.49 4.11
N TYR A 171 -6.19 20.97 4.31
CA TYR A 171 -5.11 21.77 4.89
C TYR A 171 -4.56 22.82 3.93
N ILE A 172 -4.57 22.57 2.62
CA ILE A 172 -4.22 23.59 1.61
C ILE A 172 -5.20 24.76 1.72
N GLN A 173 -6.51 24.49 1.74
CA GLN A 173 -7.55 25.52 1.88
C GLN A 173 -7.43 26.30 3.19
N GLU A 174 -7.12 25.62 4.30
CA GLU A 174 -6.87 26.28 5.59
C GLU A 174 -5.70 27.26 5.52
N ILE A 175 -4.58 26.82 4.96
CA ILE A 175 -3.38 27.64 4.83
C ILE A 175 -3.67 28.86 3.93
N GLU A 176 -4.33 28.66 2.80
CA GLU A 176 -4.71 29.75 1.90
C GLU A 176 -5.64 30.76 2.59
N ALA A 177 -6.66 30.29 3.30
CA ALA A 177 -7.58 31.16 4.04
C ALA A 177 -6.85 31.99 5.10
N LEU A 178 -5.92 31.38 5.85
CA LEU A 178 -5.16 32.07 6.89
C LEU A 178 -4.13 33.04 6.34
N VAL A 179 -3.44 32.69 5.25
CA VAL A 179 -2.43 33.55 4.62
C VAL A 179 -3.07 34.75 3.94
N ASN A 180 -4.15 34.53 3.17
CA ASN A 180 -4.79 35.59 2.39
C ASN A 180 -5.51 36.63 3.26
N THR A 181 -5.85 36.27 4.49
CA THR A 181 -6.53 37.15 5.45
C THR A 181 -5.58 37.77 6.47
N LYS A 182 -4.30 37.35 6.49
CA LYS A 182 -3.30 37.91 7.40
C LYS A 182 -2.97 39.35 6.99
N PRO A 183 -3.06 40.33 7.91
CA PRO A 183 -2.69 41.72 7.64
C PRO A 183 -1.24 41.80 7.19
N THR A 184 -0.98 42.49 6.09
CA THR A 184 0.38 42.92 5.74
C THR A 184 0.85 43.97 6.75
N PRO A 185 2.11 43.90 7.24
CA PRO A 185 2.68 44.99 8.00
C PRO A 185 2.55 46.28 7.18
N GLN A 186 1.93 47.32 7.74
CA GLN A 186 2.01 48.66 7.17
C GLN A 186 3.36 49.23 7.60
N ASP A 187 4.17 49.64 6.62
CA ASP A 187 5.41 50.39 6.83
C ASP A 187 5.15 51.75 7.50
#